data_AF-A0A7J8LCA5-F1
#
_entry.id   AF-A0A7J8LCA5-F1
#
_cell.length_a   1.000
_cell.length_b   1.000
_cell.length_c   1.000
_cell.angle_alpha   90.00
_cell.angle_beta   90.00
_cell.angle_gamma   90.00
#
_symmetry.space_group_name_H-M   'P 1'
#
loop_
_entity.id
_entity.type
_entity.pdbx_description
1 polymer ?
#
loop_
_entity_poly.entity_id
_entity_poly.type
_entity_poly.pdbx_seq_one_letter_code
_entity_poly.pdbx_strand_id
1 'polypeptide(L)'
;MGKTNSSRDWTQIYAIYGMDQWQTLVFLLFHAVFFSLLSVLFLLYFESIFHFFQTFLSSPGAARFAAGFSGGVTAISAVCLFFAAANFFYSAGPLHYDMAQRMVGSVNDWSTVKLALDIGCGRGILLNAVATQLKKTGSSGRVVGLDPSKRTTLSTLRTANVEGVGEYVTCREGDVRSLPFGDNYFDVVVSAVFVHTVGKEYGHRTVEAAAERMRVLGEMVR
;
A
#
# COMPACT_ATOMS: atom_id res chain seq x y z
N MET A 1 3.16 -27.16 19.66
CA MET A 1 3.31 -26.38 18.42
C MET A 1 2.16 -25.40 18.34
N GLY A 2 2.40 -24.15 18.74
CA GLY A 2 1.36 -23.12 18.80
C GLY A 2 1.00 -22.62 17.41
N LYS A 3 -0.30 -22.70 17.07
CA LYS A 3 -0.85 -22.00 15.91
C LYS A 3 -0.58 -20.50 16.09
N THR A 4 0.16 -19.90 15.17
CA THR A 4 0.32 -18.46 15.08
C THR A 4 -1.03 -17.84 14.77
N ASN A 5 -1.74 -17.32 15.78
CA ASN A 5 -2.93 -16.50 15.63
C ASN A 5 -2.56 -15.14 15.03
N SER A 6 -2.17 -15.12 13.77
CA SER A 6 -1.89 -13.90 13.01
C SER A 6 -2.93 -13.63 11.92
N SER A 7 -4.17 -14.12 12.08
CA SER A 7 -5.28 -13.60 11.27
C SER A 7 -5.84 -12.35 11.96
N ARG A 8 -5.04 -11.29 12.03
CA ARG A 8 -5.57 -9.98 12.40
C ARG A 8 -6.58 -9.61 11.30
N ASP A 9 -7.81 -9.27 11.70
CA ASP A 9 -8.86 -9.00 10.73
C ASP A 9 -8.49 -7.79 9.87
N TRP A 10 -8.58 -7.93 8.54
CA TRP A 10 -8.24 -6.87 7.60
C TRP A 10 -9.04 -5.60 7.89
N THR A 11 -10.28 -5.74 8.39
CA THR A 11 -11.12 -4.62 8.80
C THR A 11 -10.44 -3.75 9.86
N GLN A 12 -9.75 -4.37 10.83
CA GLN A 12 -9.02 -3.67 11.88
C GLN A 12 -7.79 -2.95 11.31
N ILE A 13 -7.08 -3.59 10.36
CA ILE A 13 -5.92 -2.97 9.69
C ILE A 13 -6.38 -1.69 8.97
N TYR A 14 -7.49 -1.72 8.23
CA TYR A 14 -8.00 -0.50 7.58
C TYR A 14 -8.57 0.52 8.56
N ALA A 15 -9.18 0.09 9.66
CA ALA A 15 -9.67 1.02 10.67
C ALA A 15 -8.53 1.83 11.30
N ILE A 16 -7.36 1.21 11.47
CA ILE A 16 -6.18 1.84 12.06
C ILE A 16 -5.41 2.66 11.02
N TYR A 17 -5.11 2.07 9.87
CA TYR A 17 -4.19 2.66 8.88
C TYR A 17 -4.88 3.37 7.72
N GLY A 18 -6.19 3.20 7.54
CA GLY A 18 -6.95 3.80 6.45
C GLY A 18 -6.48 3.37 5.05
N MET A 19 -6.94 4.11 4.04
CA MET A 19 -6.50 4.03 2.65
C MET A 19 -6.32 5.44 2.10
N ASP A 20 -5.10 5.79 1.67
CA ASP A 20 -4.79 7.13 1.17
C ASP A 20 -5.60 7.48 -0.09
N GLN A 21 -5.85 6.49 -0.95
CA GLN A 21 -6.49 6.64 -2.25
C GLN A 21 -7.86 5.95 -2.33
N TRP A 22 -8.70 6.11 -1.29
CA TRP A 22 -10.04 5.52 -1.24
C TRP A 22 -10.93 5.93 -2.42
N GLN A 23 -10.70 7.12 -2.99
CA GLN A 23 -11.39 7.63 -4.19
C GLN A 23 -11.18 6.71 -5.40
N THR A 24 -9.97 6.17 -5.58
CA THR A 24 -9.65 5.25 -6.67
C THR A 24 -10.43 3.94 -6.52
N LEU A 25 -10.54 3.43 -5.29
CA LEU A 25 -11.35 2.24 -5.03
C LEU A 25 -12.82 2.47 -5.37
N VAL A 26 -13.39 3.60 -4.92
CA VAL A 26 -14.78 3.98 -5.23
C VAL A 26 -14.98 4.15 -6.72
N PHE A 27 -14.06 4.80 -7.41
CA PHE A 27 -14.09 4.95 -8.87
C PHE A 27 -14.11 3.60 -9.58
N LEU A 28 -13.22 2.67 -9.21
CA LEU A 28 -13.15 1.34 -9.80
C LEU A 28 -14.43 0.54 -9.56
N LEU A 29 -14.95 0.56 -8.34
CA LEU A 29 -16.20 -0.14 -7.98
C LEU A 29 -17.41 0.44 -8.71
N PHE A 30 -17.51 1.77 -8.77
CA PHE A 30 -18.59 2.44 -9.49
C PHE A 30 -18.60 2.04 -10.98
N HIS A 31 -17.43 2.06 -11.63
CA HIS A 31 -17.33 1.63 -13.02
C HIS A 31 -17.59 0.13 -13.19
N ALA A 32 -17.10 -0.71 -12.27
CA ALA A 32 -17.39 -2.14 -12.30
C ALA A 32 -18.89 -2.43 -12.26
N VAL A 33 -19.63 -1.73 -11.38
CA VAL A 33 -21.10 -1.82 -11.31
C VAL A 33 -21.75 -1.28 -12.57
N PHE A 34 -21.32 -0.11 -13.08
CA PHE A 34 -21.84 0.46 -14.31
C PHE A 34 -21.68 -0.48 -15.51
N PHE A 35 -20.48 -1.05 -15.72
CA PHE A 35 -20.23 -2.01 -16.81
C PHE A 35 -20.99 -3.32 -16.60
N SER A 36 -21.21 -3.75 -15.36
CA SER A 36 -22.04 -4.92 -15.06
C SER A 36 -23.51 -4.69 -15.47
N LEU A 37 -24.07 -3.53 -15.08
CA LEU A 37 -25.42 -3.14 -15.47
C LEU A 37 -25.53 -3.02 -16.99
N LEU A 38 -24.55 -2.38 -17.64
CA LEU A 38 -24.51 -2.26 -19.09
C LEU A 38 -24.43 -3.62 -19.78
N SER A 39 -23.64 -4.56 -19.24
CA SER A 39 -23.57 -5.94 -19.75
C SER A 39 -24.92 -6.65 -19.65
N VAL A 40 -25.65 -6.47 -18.55
CA VAL A 40 -27.00 -7.04 -18.39
C VAL A 40 -27.97 -6.41 -19.39
N LEU A 41 -27.94 -5.09 -19.55
CA LEU A 41 -28.75 -4.38 -20.55
C LEU A 41 -28.42 -4.86 -21.97
N PHE A 42 -27.15 -5.10 -22.29
CA PHE A 42 -26.73 -5.67 -23.58
C PHE A 42 -27.39 -7.03 -23.85
N LEU A 43 -27.50 -7.88 -22.83
CA LEU A 43 -28.16 -9.19 -22.96
C LEU A 43 -29.68 -9.04 -23.12
N LEU A 44 -30.31 -8.16 -22.32
CA LEU A 44 -31.76 -7.94 -22.36
C LEU A 44 -32.23 -7.28 -23.66
N TYR A 45 -31.43 -6.37 -24.22
CA TYR A 45 -31.74 -5.62 -25.44
C TYR A 45 -30.92 -6.08 -26.65
N PHE A 46 -30.44 -7.33 -26.64
CA PHE A 46 -29.54 -7.85 -27.67
C PHE A 46 -30.10 -7.69 -29.09
N GLU A 47 -31.39 -7.99 -29.31
CA GLU A 47 -32.02 -7.87 -30.62
C GLU A 47 -32.11 -6.41 -31.09
N SER A 48 -32.46 -5.47 -30.21
CA SER A 48 -32.47 -4.03 -30.53
C SER A 48 -31.06 -3.53 -30.89
N ILE A 49 -30.04 -3.97 -30.16
CA ILE A 49 -28.64 -3.61 -30.40
C ILE A 49 -28.14 -4.25 -31.71
N PHE A 50 -28.52 -5.49 -31.99
CA PHE A 50 -28.24 -6.16 -33.25
C PHE A 50 -28.82 -5.37 -34.43
N HIS A 51 -30.08 -4.93 -34.36
CA HIS A 51 -30.68 -4.07 -35.38
C HIS A 51 -29.96 -2.73 -35.52
N PHE A 52 -29.51 -2.12 -34.41
CA PHE A 52 -28.67 -0.93 -34.47
C PHE A 52 -27.38 -1.21 -35.28
N PHE A 53 -26.68 -2.31 -35.02
CA PHE A 53 -25.49 -2.66 -35.81
C PHE A 53 -25.81 -2.97 -37.28
N GLN A 54 -26.98 -3.53 -37.60
CA GLN A 54 -27.41 -3.74 -38.99
C GLN A 54 -27.54 -2.42 -39.79
N THR A 55 -27.80 -1.29 -39.13
CA THR A 55 -27.84 0.01 -39.83
C THR A 55 -26.46 0.42 -40.37
N PHE A 56 -25.38 -0.09 -39.79
CA PHE A 56 -24.00 0.18 -40.20
C PHE A 56 -23.36 -0.97 -40.98
N LEU A 57 -23.77 -2.22 -40.72
CA LEU A 57 -23.18 -3.42 -41.28
C LEU A 57 -24.20 -4.17 -42.16
N SER A 58 -23.91 -4.27 -43.45
CA SER A 58 -24.81 -4.91 -44.42
C SER A 58 -24.95 -6.43 -44.25
N SER A 59 -24.00 -7.09 -43.57
CA SER A 59 -24.06 -8.53 -43.30
C SER A 59 -24.70 -8.80 -41.94
N PRO A 60 -25.80 -9.58 -41.87
CA PRO A 60 -26.43 -9.97 -40.59
C PRO A 60 -25.47 -10.73 -39.67
N GLY A 61 -24.60 -11.57 -40.23
CA GLY A 61 -23.59 -12.28 -39.45
C GLY A 61 -22.58 -11.34 -38.80
N ALA A 62 -22.13 -10.33 -39.56
CA ALA A 62 -21.20 -9.32 -39.05
C ALA A 62 -21.85 -8.45 -37.95
N ALA A 63 -23.11 -8.03 -38.14
CA ALA A 63 -23.84 -7.26 -37.13
C ALA A 63 -24.04 -8.04 -35.82
N ARG A 64 -24.40 -9.32 -35.91
CA ARG A 64 -24.57 -10.19 -34.73
C ARG A 64 -23.26 -10.43 -34.00
N PHE A 65 -22.17 -10.63 -34.73
CA PHE A 65 -20.82 -10.71 -34.17
C PHE A 65 -20.42 -9.40 -33.47
N ALA A 66 -20.61 -8.25 -34.11
CA ALA A 66 -20.26 -6.95 -33.53
C ALA A 66 -21.04 -6.65 -32.24
N ALA A 67 -22.34 -6.95 -32.22
CA ALA A 67 -23.18 -6.82 -31.02
C ALA A 67 -22.69 -7.74 -29.89
N GLY A 68 -22.44 -9.01 -30.21
CA GLY A 68 -21.94 -10.00 -29.24
C GLY A 68 -20.54 -9.67 -28.71
N PHE A 69 -19.64 -9.23 -29.60
CA PHE A 69 -18.30 -8.79 -29.22
C PHE A 69 -18.35 -7.57 -28.30
N SER A 70 -19.18 -6.57 -28.62
CA SER A 70 -19.34 -5.38 -27.78
C SER A 70 -19.89 -5.72 -26.39
N GLY A 71 -20.88 -6.61 -26.32
CA GLY A 71 -21.39 -7.14 -25.05
C GLY A 71 -20.32 -7.91 -24.27
N GLY A 72 -19.55 -8.76 -24.96
CA GLY A 72 -18.44 -9.51 -24.37
C GLY A 72 -17.33 -8.63 -23.80
N VAL A 73 -16.90 -7.60 -24.55
CA VAL A 73 -15.93 -6.60 -24.08
C VAL A 73 -16.46 -5.87 -22.84
N THR A 74 -17.75 -5.51 -22.83
CA THR A 74 -18.39 -4.86 -21.68
C THR A 74 -18.36 -5.76 -20.44
N ALA A 75 -18.72 -7.04 -20.59
CA ALA A 75 -18.70 -8.03 -19.51
C ALA A 75 -17.28 -8.25 -18.96
N ILE A 76 -16.30 -8.47 -19.83
CA ILE A 76 -14.89 -8.66 -19.44
C ILE A 76 -14.36 -7.41 -18.72
N SER A 77 -14.70 -6.22 -19.21
CA SER A 77 -14.30 -4.96 -18.57
C SER A 77 -14.82 -4.86 -17.13
N ALA A 78 -16.06 -5.27 -16.88
CA ALA A 78 -16.62 -5.32 -15.51
C ALA A 78 -15.80 -6.24 -14.60
N VAL A 79 -15.47 -7.45 -15.06
CA VAL A 79 -14.66 -8.42 -14.30
C VAL A 79 -13.27 -7.86 -14.01
N CYS A 80 -12.60 -7.29 -15.02
CA CYS A 80 -11.28 -6.67 -14.85
C CYS A 80 -11.31 -5.52 -13.83
N LEU A 81 -12.36 -4.70 -13.84
CA LEU A 81 -12.51 -3.60 -12.89
C LEU A 81 -12.75 -4.08 -11.46
N PHE A 82 -13.56 -5.13 -11.26
CA PHE A 82 -13.71 -5.74 -9.94
C PHE A 82 -12.40 -6.36 -9.44
N PHE A 83 -11.67 -7.05 -10.31
CA PHE A 83 -10.36 -7.59 -9.96
C PHE A 83 -9.37 -6.48 -9.60
N ALA A 84 -9.34 -5.39 -10.37
CA ALA A 84 -8.52 -4.23 -10.08
C ALA A 84 -8.89 -3.58 -8.74
N ALA A 85 -10.18 -3.42 -8.45
CA ALA A 85 -10.66 -2.90 -7.17
C ALA A 85 -10.24 -3.80 -6.00
N ALA A 86 -10.40 -5.12 -6.13
CA ALA A 86 -10.00 -6.09 -5.11
C ALA A 86 -8.49 -6.09 -4.87
N ASN A 87 -7.69 -6.06 -5.95
CA ASN A 87 -6.24 -6.00 -5.86
C ASN A 87 -5.77 -4.67 -5.23
N PHE A 88 -6.40 -3.56 -5.61
CA PHE A 88 -6.12 -2.24 -5.06
C PHE A 88 -6.42 -2.19 -3.56
N PHE A 89 -7.60 -2.71 -3.16
CA PHE A 89 -7.97 -2.85 -1.76
C PHE A 89 -6.90 -3.65 -1.04
N TYR A 90 -6.70 -4.94 -1.41
CA TYR A 90 -5.72 -5.81 -0.77
C TYR A 90 -4.30 -5.20 -0.66
N SER A 91 -3.84 -4.50 -1.69
CA SER A 91 -2.52 -3.88 -1.69
C SER A 91 -2.41 -2.69 -0.72
N ALA A 92 -3.50 -1.97 -0.44
CA ALA A 92 -3.47 -0.71 0.31
C ALA A 92 -3.18 -0.89 1.82
N GLY A 93 -3.46 -2.05 2.40
CA GLY A 93 -3.29 -2.32 3.83
C GLY A 93 -2.78 -3.73 4.10
N PRO A 94 -3.57 -4.77 3.79
CA PRO A 94 -3.24 -6.17 3.99
C PRO A 94 -1.83 -6.57 3.59
N LEU A 95 -1.48 -6.31 2.34
CA LEU A 95 -0.16 -6.64 1.80
C LEU A 95 0.97 -5.88 2.52
N HIS A 96 0.77 -4.59 2.80
CA HIS A 96 1.76 -3.80 3.53
C HIS A 96 1.99 -4.32 4.95
N TYR A 97 0.91 -4.76 5.62
CA TYR A 97 1.02 -5.36 6.94
C TYR A 97 1.78 -6.69 6.89
N ASP A 98 1.44 -7.57 5.93
CA ASP A 98 2.15 -8.84 5.75
C ASP A 98 3.64 -8.63 5.43
N MET A 99 3.95 -7.65 4.57
CA MET A 99 5.33 -7.28 4.27
C MET A 99 6.05 -6.72 5.51
N ALA A 100 5.39 -5.89 6.32
CA ALA A 100 5.97 -5.38 7.56
C ALA A 100 6.32 -6.52 8.52
N GLN A 101 5.45 -7.52 8.68
CA GLN A 101 5.76 -8.70 9.52
C GLN A 101 6.95 -9.49 8.97
N ARG A 102 7.07 -9.66 7.65
CA ARG A 102 8.23 -10.32 7.02
C ARG A 102 9.53 -9.54 7.25
N MET A 103 9.49 -8.22 7.13
CA MET A 103 10.65 -7.35 7.38
C MET A 103 11.06 -7.44 8.85
N VAL A 104 10.12 -7.37 9.79
CA VAL A 104 10.39 -7.55 11.22
C VAL A 104 10.97 -8.94 11.51
N GLY A 105 10.48 -9.98 10.83
CA GLY A 105 10.97 -11.35 10.95
C GLY A 105 12.39 -11.58 10.39
N SER A 106 12.99 -10.60 9.69
CA SER A 106 14.38 -10.70 9.21
C SER A 106 15.42 -10.43 10.30
N VAL A 107 15.01 -9.83 11.42
CA VAL A 107 15.87 -9.60 12.59
C VAL A 107 15.72 -10.79 13.52
N ASN A 108 16.85 -11.44 13.82
CA ASN A 108 16.89 -12.71 14.55
C ASN A 108 16.44 -12.57 16.02
N ASP A 109 16.87 -11.51 16.70
CA ASP A 109 16.62 -11.34 18.14
C ASP A 109 16.27 -9.89 18.52
N TRP A 110 14.97 -9.64 18.61
CA TRP A 110 14.41 -8.35 19.05
C TRP A 110 14.57 -8.08 20.55
N SER A 111 14.97 -9.05 21.38
CA SER A 111 15.21 -8.82 22.81
C SER A 111 16.47 -7.99 23.06
N THR A 112 17.42 -8.01 22.12
CA THR A 112 18.69 -7.26 22.20
C THR A 112 18.58 -5.83 21.64
N VAL A 113 17.55 -5.56 20.83
CA VAL A 113 17.34 -4.27 20.18
C VAL A 113 16.88 -3.24 21.21
N LYS A 114 17.68 -2.19 21.40
CA LYS A 114 17.39 -1.05 22.28
C LYS A 114 16.82 0.12 21.50
N LEU A 115 17.36 0.39 20.31
CA LEU A 115 16.96 1.51 19.48
C LEU A 115 16.81 1.06 18.02
N ALA A 116 15.61 1.25 17.49
CA ALA A 116 15.30 1.05 16.08
C ALA A 116 14.90 2.37 15.40
N LEU A 117 15.18 2.50 14.11
CA LEU A 117 14.78 3.64 13.27
C LEU A 117 13.90 3.14 12.12
N ASP A 118 12.71 3.73 11.93
CA ASP A 118 11.90 3.58 10.71
C ASP A 118 11.97 4.85 9.86
N ILE A 119 12.55 4.73 8.67
CA ILE A 119 12.78 5.83 7.74
C ILE A 119 11.63 5.92 6.74
N GLY A 120 10.98 7.09 6.72
CA GLY A 120 9.77 7.31 5.96
C GLY A 120 8.58 6.59 6.59
N CYS A 121 8.39 6.77 7.89
CA CYS A 121 7.45 5.95 8.67
C CYS A 121 6.00 6.03 8.18
N GLY A 122 5.62 7.03 7.39
CA GLY A 122 4.35 7.06 6.67
C GLY A 122 3.14 6.87 7.60
N ARG A 123 2.27 5.91 7.29
CA ARG A 123 1.11 5.59 8.13
C ARG A 123 1.43 4.81 9.41
N GLY A 124 2.70 4.41 9.58
CA GLY A 124 3.18 3.71 10.77
C GLY A 124 3.05 2.20 10.73
N ILE A 125 2.73 1.58 9.58
CA ILE A 125 2.51 0.11 9.52
C ILE A 125 3.77 -0.64 9.95
N LEU A 126 4.93 -0.31 9.37
CA LEU A 126 6.20 -0.95 9.71
C LEU A 126 6.69 -0.53 11.10
N LEU A 127 6.70 0.76 11.41
CA LEU A 127 7.04 1.27 12.73
C LEU A 127 6.22 0.61 13.86
N ASN A 128 4.90 0.47 13.71
CA ASN A 128 4.04 -0.15 14.72
C ASN A 128 4.27 -1.67 14.78
N ALA A 129 4.61 -2.31 13.66
CA ALA A 129 5.00 -3.72 13.65
C ALA A 129 6.30 -3.95 14.45
N VAL A 130 7.30 -3.08 14.27
CA VAL A 130 8.54 -3.08 15.07
C VAL A 130 8.23 -2.87 16.56
N ALA A 131 7.44 -1.86 16.89
CA ALA A 131 7.04 -1.56 18.27
C ALA A 131 6.27 -2.73 18.92
N THR A 132 5.37 -3.35 18.16
CA THR A 132 4.64 -4.55 18.59
C THR A 132 5.59 -5.71 18.86
N GLN A 133 6.62 -5.88 18.03
CA GLN A 133 7.60 -6.94 18.22
C GLN A 133 8.46 -6.72 19.46
N LEU A 134 8.96 -5.50 19.68
CA LEU A 134 9.68 -5.12 20.91
C LEU A 134 8.83 -5.42 22.16
N LYS A 135 7.55 -5.03 22.14
CA LYS A 135 6.60 -5.31 23.22
C LYS A 135 6.41 -6.81 23.45
N LYS A 136 6.24 -7.60 22.37
CA LYS A 136 6.03 -9.06 22.44
C LYS A 136 7.23 -9.80 23.04
N THR A 137 8.45 -9.36 22.74
CA THR A 137 9.67 -9.97 23.28
C THR A 137 10.03 -9.47 24.68
N GLY A 138 9.26 -8.54 25.24
CA GLY A 138 9.55 -7.92 26.53
C GLY A 138 10.78 -7.00 26.51
N SER A 139 11.22 -6.56 25.32
CA SER A 139 12.32 -5.61 25.19
C SER A 139 11.91 -4.26 25.79
N SER A 140 12.85 -3.57 26.46
CA SER A 140 12.69 -2.18 26.87
C SER A 140 13.04 -1.18 25.75
N GLY A 141 13.34 -1.69 24.55
CA GLY A 141 13.72 -0.88 23.41
C GLY A 141 12.65 0.08 22.91
N ARG A 142 13.06 0.96 22.02
CA ARG A 142 12.21 2.01 21.41
C ARG A 142 12.44 2.05 19.90
N VAL A 143 11.42 2.47 19.17
CA VAL A 143 11.50 2.77 17.75
C VAL A 143 11.25 4.25 17.50
N VAL A 144 12.11 4.85 16.68
CA VAL A 144 12.01 6.23 16.23
C VAL A 144 11.53 6.23 14.79
N GLY A 145 10.42 6.90 14.50
CA GLY A 145 9.96 7.17 13.14
C GLY A 145 10.52 8.49 12.65
N LEU A 146 11.16 8.50 11.48
CA LEU A 146 11.61 9.72 10.82
C LEU A 146 10.80 9.93 9.54
N ASP A 147 10.19 11.11 9.40
CA ASP A 147 9.48 11.48 8.17
C ASP A 147 9.61 12.99 7.91
N PRO A 148 9.79 13.45 6.66
CA PRO A 148 9.84 14.88 6.34
C PRO A 148 8.54 15.63 6.66
N SER A 149 7.40 14.94 6.74
CA SER A 149 6.09 15.55 6.95
C SER A 149 5.66 15.47 8.41
N LYS A 150 5.57 16.63 9.07
CA LYS A 150 4.98 16.74 10.42
C LYS A 150 3.57 16.18 10.54
N ARG A 151 2.76 16.30 9.49
CA ARG A 151 1.40 15.72 9.48
C ARG A 151 1.46 14.19 9.57
N THR A 152 2.40 13.61 8.82
CA THR A 152 2.62 12.16 8.77
C THR A 152 3.04 11.66 10.15
N THR A 153 4.06 12.26 10.75
CA THR A 153 4.55 11.86 12.09
C THR A 153 3.46 11.92 13.17
N LEU A 154 2.63 12.96 13.17
CA LEU A 154 1.48 13.05 14.08
C LEU A 154 0.43 11.96 13.83
N SER A 155 0.17 11.63 12.56
CA SER A 155 -0.73 10.54 12.20
C SER A 155 -0.18 9.19 12.65
N THR A 156 1.12 8.94 12.45
CA THR A 156 1.84 7.75 12.91
C THR A 156 1.72 7.57 14.43
N LEU A 157 1.92 8.64 15.20
CA LEU A 157 1.77 8.58 16.67
C LEU A 157 0.35 8.21 17.10
N ARG A 158 -0.67 8.70 16.39
CA ARG A 158 -2.07 8.31 16.65
C ARG A 158 -2.29 6.83 16.35
N THR A 159 -1.80 6.32 15.22
CA THR A 159 -1.94 4.89 14.89
C THR A 159 -1.21 4.02 15.90
N ALA A 160 -0.02 4.42 16.37
CA ALA A 160 0.72 3.74 17.43
C ALA A 160 -0.06 3.65 18.75
N ASN A 161 -0.77 4.73 19.12
CA ASN A 161 -1.64 4.74 20.30
C ASN A 161 -2.84 3.81 20.13
N VAL A 162 -3.49 3.80 18.97
CA VAL A 162 -4.61 2.88 18.67
C VAL A 162 -4.14 1.43 18.65
N GLU A 163 -2.92 1.16 18.18
CA GLU A 163 -2.25 -0.14 18.23
C GLU A 163 -1.83 -0.57 19.66
N GLY A 164 -1.86 0.35 20.64
CA GLY A 164 -1.46 0.07 22.01
C GLY A 164 0.06 -0.08 22.19
N VAL A 165 0.84 0.54 21.29
CA VAL A 165 2.32 0.51 21.30
C VAL A 165 2.93 1.91 21.40
N GLY A 166 2.13 2.94 21.67
CA GLY A 166 2.58 4.33 21.75
C GLY A 166 3.78 4.56 22.68
N GLU A 167 3.88 3.82 23.79
CA GLU A 167 5.01 3.94 24.74
C GLU A 167 6.36 3.50 24.16
N TYR A 168 6.35 2.70 23.09
CA TYR A 168 7.54 2.22 22.39
C TYR A 168 7.94 3.13 21.24
N VAL A 169 7.08 4.08 20.87
CA VAL A 169 7.18 4.85 19.64
C VAL A 169 7.49 6.31 19.94
N THR A 170 8.46 6.85 19.21
CA THR A 170 8.63 8.30 19.07
C THR A 170 8.69 8.64 17.58
N CYS A 171 8.31 9.86 17.21
CA CYS A 171 8.44 10.33 15.84
C CYS A 171 9.17 11.67 15.82
N ARG A 172 10.03 11.85 14.82
CA ARG A 172 10.78 13.08 14.57
C ARG A 172 10.58 13.52 13.12
N GLU A 173 10.45 14.81 12.95
CA GLU A 173 10.52 15.42 11.62
C GLU A 173 11.98 15.54 11.22
N GLY A 174 12.31 15.18 9.98
CA GLY A 174 13.66 15.35 9.47
C GLY A 174 13.86 14.81 8.05
N ASP A 175 14.92 15.29 7.42
CA ASP A 175 15.32 14.87 6.09
C ASP A 175 16.20 13.62 6.18
N VAL A 176 15.85 12.61 5.40
CA VAL A 176 16.58 11.34 5.32
C VAL A 176 17.95 11.47 4.63
N ARG A 177 18.15 12.55 3.89
CA ARG A 177 19.40 12.92 3.21
C ARG A 177 20.46 13.42 4.18
N SER A 178 20.06 13.70 5.42
CA SER A 178 20.91 14.20 6.50
C SER A 178 20.30 13.79 7.84
N LEU A 179 20.56 12.55 8.26
CA LEU A 179 19.97 12.01 9.49
C LEU A 179 20.43 12.79 10.73
N PRO A 180 19.51 13.24 11.62
CA PRO A 180 19.85 14.00 12.82
C PRO A 180 20.31 13.10 13.99
N PHE A 181 21.11 12.09 13.67
CA PHE A 181 21.60 11.06 14.59
C PHE A 181 23.09 10.83 14.36
N GLY A 182 23.82 10.43 15.40
CA GLY A 182 25.23 10.05 15.28
C GLY A 182 25.40 8.70 14.57
N ASP A 183 26.64 8.37 14.24
CA ASP A 183 27.01 7.04 13.71
C ASP A 183 26.73 5.96 14.76
N ASN A 184 26.39 4.75 14.31
CA ASN A 184 26.10 3.59 15.17
C ASN A 184 25.06 3.86 16.29
N TYR A 185 24.11 4.76 16.04
CA TYR A 185 23.12 5.17 17.04
C TYR A 185 21.94 4.19 17.18
N PHE A 186 21.64 3.43 16.13
CA PHE A 186 20.52 2.47 16.10
C PHE A 186 21.05 1.04 15.91
N ASP A 187 20.46 0.09 16.64
CA ASP A 187 20.77 -1.32 16.47
C ASP A 187 20.13 -1.89 15.19
N VAL A 188 18.98 -1.30 14.78
CA VAL A 188 18.22 -1.71 13.61
C VAL A 188 17.68 -0.50 12.86
N VAL A 189 17.88 -0.45 11.55
CA VAL A 189 17.26 0.54 10.66
C VAL A 189 16.34 -0.19 9.68
N VAL A 190 15.08 0.26 9.61
CA VAL A 190 14.07 -0.25 8.68
C VAL A 190 13.52 0.88 7.82
N SER A 191 13.01 0.53 6.64
CA SER A 191 12.33 1.48 5.76
C SER A 191 11.42 0.74 4.80
N ALA A 192 10.15 1.14 4.73
CA ALA A 192 9.18 0.59 3.77
C ALA A 192 8.78 1.66 2.74
N VAL A 193 8.95 1.33 1.46
CA VAL A 193 8.38 2.10 0.33
C VAL A 193 8.72 3.60 0.42
N PHE A 194 9.94 3.95 0.84
CA PHE A 194 10.33 5.35 0.99
C PHE A 194 11.57 5.72 0.16
N VAL A 195 12.62 4.90 0.16
CA VAL A 195 13.90 5.20 -0.52
C VAL A 195 13.71 5.54 -2.01
N HIS A 196 12.72 4.93 -2.67
CA HIS A 196 12.41 5.21 -4.07
C HIS A 196 11.95 6.65 -4.34
N THR A 197 11.48 7.38 -3.32
CA THR A 197 11.05 8.79 -3.42
C THR A 197 12.21 9.78 -3.35
N VAL A 198 13.37 9.34 -2.85
CA VAL A 198 14.57 10.17 -2.72
C VAL A 198 15.09 10.53 -4.12
N GLY A 199 15.48 11.80 -4.29
CA GLY A 199 16.02 12.34 -5.53
C GLY A 199 14.98 12.54 -6.64
N LYS A 200 13.68 12.43 -6.32
CA LYS A 200 12.59 12.59 -7.30
C LYS A 200 12.61 13.97 -7.97
N GLU A 201 13.13 14.99 -7.30
CA GLU A 201 13.36 16.33 -7.82
C GLU A 201 14.30 16.35 -9.04
N TYR A 202 15.20 15.37 -9.16
CA TYR A 202 16.09 15.20 -10.31
C TYR A 202 15.48 14.35 -11.43
N GLY A 203 14.26 13.84 -11.25
CA GLY A 203 13.58 12.93 -12.17
C GLY A 203 13.73 11.46 -11.77
N HIS A 204 12.64 10.69 -11.84
CA HIS A 204 12.55 9.33 -11.26
C HIS A 204 13.58 8.30 -11.76
N ARG A 205 14.11 8.48 -12.97
CA ARG A 205 15.00 7.54 -13.67
C ARG A 205 16.33 8.17 -14.09
N THR A 206 16.73 9.25 -13.44
CA THR A 206 18.00 9.93 -13.74
C THR A 206 19.13 9.36 -12.90
N VAL A 207 20.36 9.56 -13.36
CA VAL A 207 21.58 9.09 -12.68
C VAL A 207 21.74 9.81 -11.34
N GLU A 208 21.36 11.07 -11.29
CA GLU A 208 21.38 11.94 -10.12
C GLU A 208 20.43 11.41 -9.03
N ALA A 209 19.20 11.01 -9.39
CA ALA A 209 18.27 10.40 -8.45
C ALA A 209 18.79 9.06 -7.91
N ALA A 210 19.44 8.25 -8.76
CA ALA A 210 20.04 6.99 -8.35
C ALA A 210 21.23 7.22 -7.39
N ALA A 211 22.08 8.20 -7.68
CA ALA A 211 23.21 8.57 -6.83
C ALA A 211 22.72 9.05 -5.45
N GLU A 212 21.66 9.86 -5.39
CA GLU A 212 21.12 10.33 -4.12
C GLU A 212 20.49 9.21 -3.28
N ARG A 213 19.83 8.24 -3.92
CA ARG A 213 19.34 7.02 -3.22
C ARG A 213 20.48 6.21 -2.63
N MET A 214 21.59 6.08 -3.36
CA MET A 214 22.78 5.39 -2.87
C MET A 214 23.42 6.13 -1.69
N ARG A 215 23.47 7.47 -1.76
CA ARG A 215 23.95 8.32 -0.67
C ARG A 215 23.12 8.15 0.59
N VAL A 216 21.79 8.16 0.46
CA VAL A 216 20.88 7.89 1.59
C VAL A 216 21.08 6.48 2.15
N LEU A 217 21.27 5.46 1.30
CA LEU A 217 21.56 4.11 1.80
C LEU A 217 22.86 4.08 2.61
N GLY A 218 23.88 4.85 2.21
CA GLY A 218 25.09 5.03 3.00
C GLY A 218 24.83 5.69 4.36
N GLU A 219 24.04 6.78 4.38
CA GLU A 219 23.61 7.44 5.62
C GLU A 219 22.81 6.51 6.55
N MET A 220 22.08 5.54 6.01
CA MET A 220 21.31 4.57 6.80
C MET A 220 22.17 3.51 7.51
N VAL A 221 23.39 3.28 7.03
CA VAL A 221 24.26 2.17 7.47
C VAL A 221 25.45 2.66 8.32
N ARG A 222 25.64 3.98 8.47
CA ARG A 222 26.68 4.56 9.32
C ARG A 222 26.39 4.42 10.81
#